data_AF-A0A370DVG5-F1
#
_entry.id   AF-A0A370DVG5-F1
#
_cell.length_a   1.000
_cell.length_b   1.000
_cell.length_c   1.000
_cell.angle_alpha   90.00
_cell.angle_beta   90.00
_cell.angle_gamma   90.00
#
_symmetry.space_group_name_H-M   'P 1'
#
loop_
_entity.id
_entity.type
_entity.pdbx_description
1 polymer ?
#
loop_
_entity_poly.entity_id
_entity_poly.type
_entity_poly.pdbx_seq_one_letter_code
_entity_poly.pdbx_strand_id
1 'polypeptide(L)'
;MMADLFPTDPKRIRERIRRYERALRKELDEGNGGDGHGKRYLLGPLYMLMGDVDGALVSFDWYEDAYPDDGGEPYQYLTWALALFRGGRRQEAFNRLYQAMLENLYLVPFLLGRNPQPLDIWHGSNLAWIEYAVELPQELLNLWEDVALQWAREVLEHPTVVKKIARYVAIHRELKSEPLGPRRSALVHEFFALKKDAIPLH
;
A
#
# COMPACT_ATOMS: atom_id res chain seq x y z
N MET A 1 -15.06 4.17 13.21
CA MET A 1 -14.37 2.98 13.77
C MET A 1 -14.05 2.07 12.59
N MET A 2 -12.78 1.73 12.35
CA MET A 2 -12.34 0.96 11.18
C MET A 2 -12.86 -0.50 11.14
N ALA A 3 -13.49 -0.97 12.22
CA ALA A 3 -14.02 -2.33 12.39
C ALA A 3 -15.06 -2.77 11.33
N ASP A 4 -15.66 -1.84 10.57
CA ASP A 4 -16.62 -2.18 9.53
C ASP A 4 -16.00 -2.38 8.13
N LEU A 5 -14.72 -2.06 7.91
CA LEU A 5 -14.08 -2.12 6.59
C LEU A 5 -13.78 -3.57 6.14
N PHE A 6 -13.40 -4.43 7.09
CA PHE A 6 -13.00 -5.81 6.83
C PHE A 6 -13.86 -6.78 7.64
N PRO A 7 -15.04 -7.18 7.10
CA PRO A 7 -15.88 -8.16 7.78
C PRO A 7 -15.18 -9.52 7.81
N THR A 8 -15.42 -10.31 8.85
CA THR A 8 -14.86 -11.67 8.99
C THR A 8 -15.77 -12.77 8.44
N ASP A 9 -17.07 -12.50 8.25
CA ASP A 9 -18.02 -13.47 7.67
C ASP A 9 -17.80 -13.59 6.16
N PRO A 10 -17.42 -14.77 5.64
CA PRO A 10 -17.20 -15.00 4.21
C PRO A 10 -18.40 -14.64 3.31
N LYS A 11 -19.63 -14.78 3.82
CA LYS A 11 -20.84 -14.37 3.07
C LYS A 11 -20.89 -12.85 2.92
N ARG A 12 -20.65 -12.11 4.00
CA ARG A 12 -20.60 -10.64 3.99
C ARG A 12 -19.46 -10.10 3.12
N ILE A 13 -18.28 -10.74 3.16
CA ILE A 13 -17.16 -10.37 2.30
C ILE A 13 -17.57 -10.53 0.82
N ARG A 14 -18.12 -11.70 0.44
CA ARG A 14 -18.56 -11.96 -0.94
C ARG A 14 -19.65 -11.00 -1.41
N GLU A 15 -20.63 -10.70 -0.57
CA GLU A 15 -21.67 -9.72 -0.87
C GLU A 15 -21.09 -8.32 -1.07
N ARG A 16 -20.11 -7.93 -0.25
CA ARG A 16 -19.42 -6.65 -0.35
C ARG A 16 -18.60 -6.54 -1.63
N ILE A 17 -17.82 -7.56 -1.98
CA ILE A 17 -17.07 -7.65 -3.25
C ILE A 17 -18.02 -7.38 -4.42
N ARG A 18 -19.09 -8.19 -4.53
CA ARG A 18 -20.08 -8.07 -5.61
C ARG A 18 -20.73 -6.68 -5.67
N ARG A 19 -20.99 -6.05 -4.53
CA ARG A 19 -21.56 -4.70 -4.46
C ARG A 19 -20.56 -3.66 -4.96
N TYR A 20 -19.29 -3.76 -4.55
CA TYR A 20 -18.24 -2.83 -4.96
C TYR A 20 -17.91 -2.97 -6.44
N GLU A 21 -17.76 -4.18 -6.97
CA GLU A 21 -17.57 -4.40 -8.41
C GLU A 21 -18.67 -3.77 -9.25
N ARG A 22 -19.95 -3.98 -8.86
CA ARG A 22 -21.08 -3.37 -9.57
C ARG A 22 -21.07 -1.84 -9.51
N ALA A 23 -20.73 -1.27 -8.36
CA ALA A 23 -20.66 0.17 -8.18
C ALA A 23 -19.52 0.79 -9.00
N LEU A 24 -18.32 0.22 -8.91
CA LEU A 24 -17.13 0.69 -9.61
C LEU A 24 -17.27 0.56 -11.14
N ARG A 25 -17.85 -0.54 -11.62
CA ARG A 25 -18.16 -0.68 -13.05
C ARG A 25 -19.13 0.40 -13.52
N LYS A 26 -20.21 0.64 -12.76
CA LYS A 26 -21.17 1.68 -13.09
C LYS A 26 -20.53 3.08 -13.10
N GLU A 27 -19.68 3.38 -12.11
CA GLU A 27 -18.94 4.64 -12.03
C GLU A 27 -18.05 4.86 -13.27
N LEU A 28 -17.30 3.82 -13.68
CA LEU A 28 -16.47 3.84 -14.89
C LEU A 28 -17.30 3.99 -16.17
N ASP A 29 -18.40 3.26 -16.31
CA ASP A 29 -19.30 3.33 -17.48
C ASP A 29 -19.93 4.73 -17.63
N GLU A 30 -20.18 5.43 -16.52
CA GLU A 30 -20.71 6.80 -16.50
C GLU A 30 -19.64 7.87 -16.78
N GLY A 31 -18.38 7.48 -17.02
CA GLY A 31 -17.25 8.41 -17.17
C GLY A 31 -16.88 9.14 -15.87
N ASN A 32 -17.55 8.80 -14.77
CA ASN A 32 -17.29 9.30 -13.44
C ASN A 32 -16.28 8.38 -12.78
N GLY A 33 -15.01 8.53 -13.14
CA GLY A 33 -13.88 8.00 -12.36
C GLY A 33 -13.75 8.71 -11.01
N GLY A 34 -14.85 8.79 -10.24
CA GLY A 34 -14.86 9.38 -8.91
C GLY A 34 -13.83 8.72 -8.00
N ASP A 35 -13.63 9.26 -6.79
CA ASP A 35 -12.68 8.73 -5.81
C ASP A 35 -13.00 7.29 -5.31
N GLY A 36 -14.00 6.64 -5.92
CA GLY A 36 -14.50 5.31 -5.59
C GLY A 36 -15.01 5.22 -4.16
N HIS A 37 -15.10 6.32 -3.42
CA HIS A 37 -15.28 6.41 -1.97
C HIS A 37 -14.46 5.34 -1.21
N GLY A 38 -13.24 5.08 -1.67
CA GLY A 38 -12.34 4.06 -1.12
C GLY A 38 -12.64 2.60 -1.52
N LYS A 39 -13.76 2.31 -2.22
CA LYS A 39 -14.15 0.94 -2.62
C LYS A 39 -13.06 0.26 -3.46
N ARG A 40 -12.41 1.00 -4.36
CA ARG A 40 -11.35 0.48 -5.25
C ARG A 40 -10.14 -0.07 -4.48
N TYR A 41 -9.82 0.53 -3.33
CA TYR A 41 -8.71 0.10 -2.48
C TYR A 41 -9.05 -1.17 -1.70
N LEU A 42 -10.34 -1.48 -1.52
CA LEU A 42 -10.81 -2.60 -0.69
C LEU A 42 -11.02 -3.90 -1.45
N LEU A 43 -11.21 -3.90 -2.78
CA LEU A 43 -11.54 -5.12 -3.52
C LEU A 43 -10.45 -6.21 -3.38
N GLY A 44 -9.20 -5.89 -3.73
CA GLY A 44 -8.09 -6.84 -3.60
C GLY A 44 -7.91 -7.37 -2.18
N PRO A 45 -7.89 -6.51 -1.14
CA PRO A 45 -7.89 -6.97 0.25
C PRO A 45 -9.06 -7.89 0.64
N LEU A 46 -10.28 -7.61 0.17
CA LEU A 46 -11.43 -8.47 0.45
C LEU A 46 -11.28 -9.86 -0.20
N TYR A 47 -10.72 -9.96 -1.41
CA TYR A 47 -10.39 -11.24 -2.01
C TYR A 47 -9.32 -12.01 -1.21
N MET A 48 -8.29 -11.31 -0.75
CA MET A 48 -7.26 -11.91 0.11
C MET A 48 -7.82 -12.47 1.41
N LEU A 49 -8.78 -11.78 2.04
CA LEU A 49 -9.48 -12.27 3.23
C LEU A 49 -10.34 -13.52 2.96
N MET A 50 -10.75 -13.76 1.71
CA MET A 50 -11.42 -14.99 1.28
C MET A 50 -10.45 -16.12 0.94
N GLY A 51 -9.13 -15.88 1.02
CA GLY A 51 -8.11 -16.80 0.54
C GLY A 51 -8.01 -16.89 -0.99
N ASP A 52 -8.66 -15.97 -1.71
CA ASP A 52 -8.72 -15.96 -3.18
C ASP A 52 -7.59 -15.09 -3.74
N VAL A 53 -6.39 -15.69 -3.85
CA VAL A 53 -5.20 -14.99 -4.33
C VAL A 53 -5.35 -14.58 -5.80
N ASP A 54 -5.90 -15.45 -6.65
CA ASP A 54 -6.09 -15.16 -8.08
C ASP A 54 -7.10 -14.03 -8.28
N GLY A 55 -8.23 -14.07 -7.57
CA GLY A 55 -9.22 -12.98 -7.58
C GLY A 55 -8.64 -11.66 -7.08
N ALA A 56 -7.78 -11.69 -6.06
CA ALA A 56 -7.08 -10.50 -5.59
C ALA A 56 -6.15 -9.92 -6.65
N LEU A 57 -5.35 -10.76 -7.32
CA LEU A 57 -4.45 -10.32 -8.38
C LEU A 57 -5.20 -9.71 -9.57
N VAL A 58 -6.28 -10.36 -10.02
CA VAL A 58 -7.16 -9.81 -11.07
C VAL A 58 -7.71 -8.44 -10.65
N SER A 59 -8.13 -8.30 -9.38
CA SER A 59 -8.62 -7.02 -8.87
C SER A 59 -7.54 -5.94 -8.81
N PHE A 60 -6.29 -6.30 -8.53
CA PHE A 60 -5.20 -5.33 -8.46
C PHE A 60 -4.72 -4.90 -9.86
N ASP A 61 -4.63 -5.85 -10.80
CA ASP A 61 -4.31 -5.55 -12.19
C ASP A 61 -5.40 -4.64 -12.80
N TRP A 62 -6.69 -4.93 -12.55
CA TRP A 62 -7.80 -4.04 -12.92
C TRP A 62 -7.68 -2.64 -12.30
N TYR A 63 -7.27 -2.55 -11.04
CA TYR A 63 -7.12 -1.25 -10.36
C TYR A 63 -6.03 -0.40 -11.05
N GLU A 64 -4.91 -1.01 -11.43
CA GLU A 64 -3.82 -0.32 -12.13
C GLU A 64 -4.26 0.20 -13.51
N ASP A 65 -5.02 -0.61 -14.25
CA ASP A 65 -5.57 -0.22 -15.56
C ASP A 65 -6.64 0.87 -15.46
N ALA A 66 -7.54 0.76 -14.48
CA ALA A 66 -8.68 1.67 -14.33
C ALA A 66 -8.28 3.01 -13.69
N TYR A 67 -7.21 3.04 -12.89
CA TYR A 67 -6.78 4.21 -12.12
C TYR A 67 -5.25 4.44 -12.22
N PRO A 68 -4.70 4.66 -13.43
CA PRO A 68 -3.24 4.70 -13.65
C PRO A 68 -2.52 5.86 -12.95
N ASP A 69 -3.24 6.94 -12.64
CA ASP A 69 -2.71 8.13 -11.94
C ASP A 69 -2.95 8.10 -10.42
N ASP A 70 -3.58 7.05 -9.89
CA ASP A 70 -3.92 6.96 -8.47
C ASP A 70 -2.72 6.50 -7.63
N GLY A 71 -2.46 7.23 -6.54
CA GLY A 71 -1.36 6.95 -5.61
C GLY A 71 -1.57 5.73 -4.72
N GLY A 72 -2.78 5.15 -4.72
CA GLY A 72 -3.13 4.01 -3.88
C GLY A 72 -3.30 4.36 -2.41
N GLU A 73 -3.44 3.33 -1.61
CA GLU A 73 -3.61 3.42 -0.15
C GLU A 73 -2.69 2.40 0.55
N PRO A 74 -2.12 2.71 1.73
CA PRO A 74 -1.10 1.85 2.33
C PRO A 74 -1.51 0.38 2.58
N TYR A 75 -2.73 0.12 3.09
CA TYR A 75 -3.23 -1.24 3.31
C TYR A 75 -3.48 -1.99 2.00
N GLN A 76 -3.98 -1.29 0.97
CA GLN A 76 -4.09 -1.85 -0.38
C GLN A 76 -2.71 -2.31 -0.88
N TYR A 77 -1.68 -1.46 -0.81
CA TYR A 77 -0.33 -1.81 -1.30
C TYR A 77 0.31 -2.92 -0.49
N LEU A 78 0.13 -2.92 0.83
CA LEU A 78 0.60 -4.00 1.70
C LEU A 78 -0.04 -5.34 1.29
N THR A 79 -1.36 -5.34 1.08
CA THR A 79 -2.10 -6.55 0.72
C THR A 79 -1.81 -7.00 -0.72
N TRP A 80 -1.57 -6.06 -1.62
CA TRP A 80 -1.16 -6.33 -3.00
C TRP A 80 0.22 -7.00 -3.05
N ALA A 81 1.19 -6.47 -2.30
CA ALA A 81 2.50 -7.08 -2.19
C ALA A 81 2.41 -8.53 -1.70
N LEU A 82 1.55 -8.82 -0.72
CA LEU A 82 1.30 -10.17 -0.23
C LEU A 82 0.64 -11.07 -1.28
N ALA A 83 -0.35 -10.55 -2.03
CA ALA A 83 -1.00 -11.29 -3.11
C ALA A 83 0.00 -11.68 -4.21
N LEU A 84 0.85 -10.72 -4.64
CA LEU A 84 1.93 -10.97 -5.61
C LEU A 84 2.92 -12.01 -5.09
N PHE A 85 3.29 -11.92 -3.81
CA PHE A 85 4.20 -12.88 -3.18
C PHE A 85 3.61 -14.30 -3.19
N ARG A 86 2.34 -14.45 -2.78
CA ARG A 86 1.63 -15.74 -2.76
C ARG A 86 1.36 -16.29 -4.16
N GLY A 87 1.09 -15.42 -5.12
CA GLY A 87 0.90 -15.77 -6.54
C GLY A 87 2.21 -15.99 -7.31
N GLY A 88 3.37 -15.93 -6.64
CA GLY A 88 4.67 -16.21 -7.26
C GLY A 88 5.27 -15.09 -8.13
N ARG A 89 4.63 -13.91 -8.20
CA ARG A 89 5.12 -12.71 -8.91
C ARG A 89 6.20 -11.98 -8.08
N ARG A 90 7.34 -12.65 -7.84
CA ARG A 90 8.37 -12.24 -6.84
C ARG A 90 8.93 -10.83 -7.06
N GLN A 91 9.32 -10.51 -8.29
CA GLN A 91 9.88 -9.20 -8.66
C GLN A 91 8.89 -8.06 -8.38
N GLU A 92 7.63 -8.27 -8.74
CA GLU A 92 6.56 -7.31 -8.54
C GLU A 92 6.20 -7.19 -7.06
N ALA A 93 6.13 -8.31 -6.33
CA ALA A 93 5.89 -8.34 -4.90
C ALA A 93 6.92 -7.53 -4.12
N PHE A 94 8.20 -7.70 -4.45
CA PHE A 94 9.30 -6.97 -3.83
C PHE A 94 9.12 -5.45 -4.00
N ASN A 95 8.86 -5.02 -5.24
CA ASN A 95 8.69 -3.60 -5.55
C ASN A 95 7.43 -3.02 -4.93
N ARG A 96 6.32 -3.77 -4.91
CA ARG A 96 5.08 -3.33 -4.31
C ARG A 96 5.20 -3.22 -2.78
N LEU A 97 5.94 -4.11 -2.12
CA LEU A 97 6.21 -3.99 -0.69
C LEU A 97 7.10 -2.78 -0.39
N TYR A 98 8.13 -2.53 -1.21
CA TYR A 98 8.95 -1.32 -1.12
C TYR A 98 8.10 -0.04 -1.28
N GLN A 99 7.18 -0.01 -2.26
CA GLN A 99 6.25 1.10 -2.43
C GLN A 99 5.33 1.28 -1.21
N ALA A 100 4.80 0.19 -0.65
CA ALA A 100 4.01 0.24 0.58
C ALA A 100 4.79 0.88 1.75
N MET A 101 6.09 0.59 1.88
CA MET A 101 6.94 1.24 2.88
C MET A 101 7.10 2.75 2.65
N LEU A 102 7.09 3.21 1.40
CA LEU A 102 7.14 4.65 1.10
C LEU A 102 5.79 5.35 1.28
N GLU A 103 4.67 4.65 1.09
CA GLU A 103 3.34 5.19 1.39
C GLU A 103 3.15 5.38 2.90
N ASN A 104 3.62 4.43 3.71
CA ASN A 104 3.66 4.57 5.16
C ASN A 104 4.92 3.89 5.76
N LEU A 105 5.85 4.72 6.23
CA LEU A 105 7.16 4.30 6.78
C LEU A 105 7.06 3.42 8.04
N TYR A 106 5.89 3.39 8.67
CA TYR A 106 5.65 2.71 9.94
C TYR A 106 4.95 1.36 9.77
N LEU A 107 4.27 1.16 8.63
CA LEU A 107 3.38 0.01 8.41
C LEU A 107 4.11 -1.32 8.42
N VAL A 108 5.19 -1.48 7.64
CA VAL A 108 5.95 -2.74 7.62
C VAL A 108 6.72 -2.98 8.92
N PRO A 109 7.38 -1.99 9.55
CA PRO A 109 7.94 -2.17 10.88
C PRO A 109 6.90 -2.64 11.92
N PHE A 110 5.71 -2.05 11.94
CA PHE A 110 4.62 -2.46 12.82
C PHE A 110 4.15 -3.89 12.54
N LEU A 111 3.94 -4.23 11.26
CA LEU A 111 3.61 -5.59 10.82
C LEU A 111 4.62 -6.64 11.33
N LEU A 112 5.91 -6.31 11.33
CA LEU A 112 6.98 -7.19 11.81
C LEU A 112 7.12 -7.23 13.33
N GLY A 113 6.15 -6.69 14.07
CA GLY A 113 6.15 -6.64 15.53
C GLY A 113 7.15 -5.66 16.13
N ARG A 114 7.68 -4.71 15.34
CA ARG A 114 8.52 -3.61 15.85
C ARG A 114 7.60 -2.52 16.40
N ASN A 115 8.12 -1.69 17.31
CA ASN A 115 7.41 -0.52 17.83
C ASN A 115 7.94 0.76 17.16
N PRO A 116 7.50 1.11 15.93
CA PRO A 116 8.00 2.29 15.23
C PRO A 116 7.77 3.55 16.06
N GLN A 117 8.69 4.51 15.95
CA GLN A 117 8.56 5.81 16.61
C GLN A 117 8.19 6.88 15.57
N PRO A 118 7.39 7.90 15.93
CA PRO A 118 7.10 9.01 15.04
C PRO A 118 8.38 9.67 14.54
N LEU A 119 8.50 9.85 13.22
CA LEU A 119 9.62 10.53 12.59
C LEU A 119 9.36 12.03 12.53
N ASP A 120 10.38 12.82 12.86
CA ASP A 120 10.34 14.27 12.69
C ASP A 120 10.60 14.68 11.23
N ILE A 121 9.57 14.53 10.40
CA ILE A 121 9.58 14.80 8.95
C ILE A 121 8.25 15.41 8.51
N TRP A 122 8.19 15.92 7.29
CA TRP A 122 6.91 16.26 6.66
C TRP A 122 6.18 14.97 6.22
N HIS A 123 4.89 14.90 6.56
CA HIS A 123 3.98 13.85 6.08
C HIS A 123 2.97 14.47 5.11
N GLY A 124 2.92 13.94 3.88
CA GLY A 124 2.08 14.48 2.82
C GLY A 124 0.57 14.22 2.98
N SER A 125 0.19 13.28 3.83
CA SER A 125 -1.19 12.95 4.16
C SER A 125 -1.27 12.27 5.52
N ASN A 126 -2.48 12.19 6.08
CA ASN A 126 -2.77 11.39 7.28
C ASN A 126 -2.53 9.88 7.07
N LEU A 127 -2.63 9.37 5.85
CA LEU A 127 -2.33 7.96 5.53
C LEU A 127 -0.85 7.63 5.77
N ALA A 128 0.03 8.62 5.70
CA ALA A 128 1.47 8.45 5.95
C ALA A 128 1.83 8.54 7.44
N TRP A 129 0.87 8.87 8.32
CA TRP A 129 1.11 9.03 9.75
C TRP A 129 1.23 7.69 10.48
N ILE A 130 1.82 7.69 11.68
CA ILE A 130 2.01 6.47 12.46
C ILE A 130 0.68 5.92 12.99
N GLU A 131 -0.27 6.81 13.28
CA GLU A 131 -1.64 6.50 13.71
C GLU A 131 -2.32 5.59 12.69
N TYR A 132 -2.07 5.83 11.39
CA TYR A 132 -2.57 4.95 10.35
C TYR A 132 -1.99 3.54 10.48
N ALA A 133 -0.69 3.40 10.65
CA ALA A 133 -0.05 2.08 10.73
C ALA A 133 -0.50 1.27 11.96
N VAL A 134 -0.68 1.92 13.11
CA VAL A 134 -1.08 1.22 14.35
C VAL A 134 -2.58 0.89 14.38
N GLU A 135 -3.37 1.45 13.47
CA GLU A 135 -4.77 1.07 13.22
C GLU A 135 -4.93 -0.04 12.18
N LEU A 136 -3.83 -0.68 11.75
CA LEU A 136 -3.87 -1.77 10.77
C LEU A 136 -4.85 -2.87 11.24
N PRO A 137 -5.91 -3.17 10.47
CA PRO A 137 -6.94 -4.12 10.89
C PRO A 137 -6.37 -5.51 11.16
N GLN A 138 -6.84 -6.15 12.23
CA GLN A 138 -6.37 -7.46 12.66
C GLN A 138 -6.59 -8.53 11.58
N GLU A 139 -7.67 -8.40 10.81
CA GLU A 139 -7.98 -9.28 9.68
C GLU A 139 -6.88 -9.26 8.62
N LEU A 140 -6.33 -8.07 8.32
CA LEU A 140 -5.23 -7.93 7.37
C LEU A 140 -3.89 -8.37 7.98
N LEU A 141 -3.64 -8.08 9.26
CA LEU A 141 -2.47 -8.59 9.98
C LEU A 141 -2.41 -10.11 9.93
N ASN A 142 -3.54 -10.79 10.17
CA ASN A 142 -3.65 -12.25 10.20
C ASN A 142 -3.39 -12.90 8.83
N LEU A 143 -3.38 -12.13 7.74
CA LEU A 143 -2.98 -12.65 6.43
C LEU A 143 -1.47 -12.93 6.36
N TRP A 144 -0.64 -12.36 7.24
CA TRP A 144 0.81 -12.48 7.18
C TRP A 144 1.32 -13.63 8.04
N GLU A 145 1.48 -14.80 7.42
CA GLU A 145 2.08 -15.99 8.02
C GLU A 145 3.61 -15.88 8.10
N ASP A 146 4.25 -16.77 8.87
CA ASP A 146 5.70 -16.76 9.15
C ASP A 146 6.57 -16.61 7.91
N VAL A 147 6.25 -17.32 6.83
CA VAL A 147 7.00 -17.24 5.56
C VAL A 147 6.90 -15.85 4.93
N ALA A 148 5.71 -15.24 4.95
CA ALA A 148 5.50 -13.90 4.41
C ALA A 148 6.12 -12.83 5.31
N LEU A 149 6.07 -13.00 6.63
CA LEU A 149 6.74 -12.11 7.59
C LEU A 149 8.25 -12.15 7.45
N GLN A 150 8.82 -13.35 7.29
CA GLN A 150 10.26 -13.51 7.05
C GLN A 150 10.67 -12.84 5.73
N TRP A 151 9.89 -13.03 4.67
CA TRP A 151 10.13 -12.33 3.40
C TRP A 151 10.03 -10.81 3.55
N ALA A 152 9.02 -10.28 4.24
CA ALA A 152 8.90 -8.84 4.45
C ALA A 152 10.09 -8.25 5.23
N ARG A 153 10.63 -9.01 6.19
CA ARG A 153 11.86 -8.66 6.90
C ARG A 153 13.05 -8.57 5.95
N GLU A 154 13.22 -9.55 5.06
CA GLU A 154 14.29 -9.56 4.06
C GLU A 154 14.19 -8.37 3.09
N VAL A 155 12.98 -8.01 2.65
CA VAL A 155 12.78 -6.81 1.81
C VAL A 155 13.14 -5.54 2.58
N LEU A 156 12.69 -5.40 3.82
CA LEU A 156 12.97 -4.23 4.66
C LEU A 156 14.47 -4.05 4.91
N GLU A 157 15.20 -5.15 5.03
CA GLU A 157 16.65 -5.18 5.32
C GLU A 157 17.50 -5.16 4.04
N HIS A 158 16.88 -5.25 2.86
CA HIS A 158 17.59 -5.22 1.58
C HIS A 158 18.38 -3.90 1.42
N PRO A 159 19.70 -3.93 1.10
CA PRO A 159 20.54 -2.73 1.11
C PRO A 159 20.03 -1.58 0.23
N THR A 160 19.49 -1.90 -0.95
CA THR A 160 18.91 -0.89 -1.86
C THR A 160 17.65 -0.27 -1.28
N VAL A 161 16.80 -1.06 -0.59
CA VAL A 161 15.58 -0.57 0.06
C VAL A 161 15.96 0.36 1.21
N VAL A 162 16.88 -0.07 2.09
CA VAL A 162 17.39 0.74 3.20
C VAL A 162 17.93 2.08 2.71
N LYS A 163 18.77 2.08 1.67
CA LYS A 163 19.34 3.31 1.08
C LYS A 163 18.25 4.24 0.57
N LYS A 164 17.25 3.70 -0.13
CA LYS A 164 16.15 4.49 -0.71
C LYS A 164 15.20 5.05 0.35
N ILE A 165 14.85 4.27 1.37
CA ILE A 165 14.07 4.74 2.52
C ILE A 165 14.82 5.85 3.25
N ALA A 166 16.12 5.69 3.49
CA ALA A 166 16.93 6.74 4.12
C ALA A 166 16.93 8.04 3.30
N ARG A 167 17.01 7.95 1.97
CA ARG A 167 16.90 9.12 1.09
C ARG A 167 15.52 9.76 1.15
N TYR A 168 14.46 8.96 1.11
CA TYR A 168 13.08 9.44 1.24
C TYR A 168 12.86 10.20 2.55
N VAL A 169 13.32 9.65 3.68
CA VAL A 169 13.26 10.30 4.99
C VAL A 169 14.05 11.61 5.01
N ALA A 170 15.23 11.65 4.40
CA ALA A 170 16.03 12.88 4.32
C ALA A 170 15.29 13.98 3.53
N ILE A 171 14.72 13.64 2.37
CA ILE A 171 13.92 14.56 1.56
C ILE A 171 12.72 15.10 2.36
N HIS A 172 11.97 14.22 3.02
CA HIS A 172 10.81 14.64 3.81
C HIS A 172 11.18 15.48 5.03
N ARG A 173 12.38 15.29 5.60
CA ARG A 173 12.91 16.18 6.64
C ARG A 173 13.16 17.59 6.10
N GLU A 174 13.78 17.70 4.92
CA GLU A 174 14.01 19.00 4.27
C GLU A 174 12.69 19.70 3.90
N LEU A 175 11.71 18.95 3.38
CA LEU A 175 10.40 19.48 2.99
C LEU A 175 9.59 20.09 4.14
N LYS A 176 9.94 19.79 5.39
CA LYS A 176 9.27 20.33 6.58
C LYS A 176 9.46 21.85 6.71
N SER A 177 10.61 22.37 6.28
CA SER A 177 10.95 23.79 6.37
C SER A 177 11.23 24.45 5.02
N GLU A 178 11.44 23.68 3.95
CA GLU A 178 11.74 24.22 2.63
C GLU A 178 10.51 24.97 2.04
N PRO A 179 10.63 26.28 1.77
CA PRO A 179 9.54 27.09 1.21
C PRO A 179 9.20 26.68 -0.22
N LEU A 180 8.06 27.17 -0.73
CA LEU A 180 7.69 26.98 -2.13
C LEU A 180 8.77 27.59 -3.04
N GLY A 181 9.28 26.80 -3.99
CA GLY A 181 10.31 27.24 -4.91
C GLY A 181 10.99 26.08 -5.64
N PRO A 182 11.96 26.36 -6.51
CA PRO A 182 12.62 25.36 -7.36
C PRO A 182 13.23 24.20 -6.57
N ARG A 183 13.81 24.48 -5.39
CA ARG A 183 14.38 23.43 -4.52
C ARG A 183 13.32 22.49 -3.97
N ARG A 184 12.19 23.02 -3.47
CA ARG A 184 11.06 22.18 -3.04
C ARG A 184 10.53 21.33 -4.19
N SER A 185 10.36 21.91 -5.37
CA SER A 185 9.94 21.16 -6.56
C SER A 185 10.92 20.02 -6.87
N ALA A 186 12.23 20.27 -6.84
CA ALA A 186 13.24 19.24 -7.07
C ALA A 186 13.15 18.10 -6.04
N LEU A 187 13.01 18.43 -4.75
CA LEU A 187 12.78 17.45 -3.68
C LEU A 187 11.51 16.63 -3.90
N VAL A 188 10.43 17.28 -4.32
CA VAL A 188 9.15 16.63 -4.64
C VAL A 188 9.30 15.65 -5.81
N HIS A 189 9.91 16.10 -6.91
CA HIS A 189 10.17 15.25 -8.06
C HIS A 189 11.03 14.04 -7.70
N GLU A 190 12.05 14.24 -6.86
CA GLU A 190 12.92 13.15 -6.42
C GLU A 190 12.18 12.10 -5.60
N PHE A 191 11.35 12.48 -4.61
CA PHE A 191 10.62 11.47 -3.84
C PHE A 191 9.58 10.74 -4.69
N PHE A 192 8.94 11.41 -5.65
CA PHE A 192 8.05 10.73 -6.60
C PHE A 192 8.81 9.75 -7.50
N ALA A 193 10.04 10.10 -7.91
CA ALA A 193 10.91 9.18 -8.66
C ALA A 193 11.29 7.97 -7.82
N LEU A 194 11.59 8.13 -6.52
CA LEU A 194 11.85 7.00 -5.62
C LEU A 194 10.68 6.01 -5.56
N LYS A 195 9.43 6.49 -5.50
CA LYS A 195 8.24 5.63 -5.50
C LYS A 195 8.05 4.85 -6.82
N LYS A 196 8.47 5.42 -7.94
CA LYS A 196 8.35 4.80 -9.28
C LYS A 196 9.53 3.91 -9.66
N ASP A 197 10.66 4.05 -8.97
CA ASP A 197 11.89 3.34 -9.32
C ASP A 197 11.84 1.87 -8.90
N ALA A 198 11.83 0.98 -9.89
CA ALA A 198 11.83 -0.46 -9.69
C ALA A 198 13.23 -0.96 -9.32
N ILE A 199 13.32 -1.73 -8.24
CA ILE A 199 14.54 -2.39 -7.79
C ILE A 199 14.59 -3.77 -8.44
N PRO A 200 15.51 -4.05 -9.37
CA PRO A 200 15.66 -5.38 -9.96
C PRO A 200 16.19 -6.37 -8.91
N LEU A 201 15.62 -7.57 -8.87
CA LEU A 201 16.21 -8.71 -8.17
C LEU A 201 17.22 -9.37 -9.11
N HIS A 202 18.47 -9.48 -8.66
CA HIS A 202 19.55 -10.17 -9.36
C HIS A 202 19.72 -11.59 -8.81
#